data_AF-A0A059B0C1-F1
#
_entry.id   AF-A0A059B0C1-F1
#
_cell.length_a   1.000
_cell.length_b   1.000
_cell.length_c   1.000
_cell.angle_alpha   90.00
_cell.angle_beta   90.00
_cell.angle_gamma   90.00
#
_symmetry.space_group_name_H-M   'P 1'
#
loop_
_entity.id
_entity.type
_entity.pdbx_description
1 polymer ?
#
loop_
_entity_poly.entity_id
_entity_poly.type
_entity_poly.pdbx_seq_one_letter_code
_entity_poly.pdbx_strand_id
1 'polypeptide(L)'
;VLGSFLCGRGEHQWESTLKKLAKSPHKEINDVLKVSYDGLEDYIKEIFLDIACFFKGQKTKYIRDVLDSCDFATTIGVEILIERSLISEEDGTLQMHDLIKWMGMEIVKKECCDDAGKRSRLWLYDDVLDVLSGDAGTDAIKAIVLKLPEFEETYICPNAFTNTRKLRLLILHNVGNSFQGPVPLPSQLGCLELHNCALIPEFGYGRKRLVRLDMPNSKIKELPKFK
;
A
#
# COMPACT_ATOMS: atom_id res chain seq x y z
N VAL A 1 31.76 3.32 -0.88
CA VAL A 1 30.97 2.92 -2.06
C VAL A 1 30.40 4.14 -2.80
N LEU A 2 29.49 4.94 -2.24
CA LEU A 2 29.04 6.20 -2.90
C LEU A 2 30.04 7.36 -2.77
N GLY A 3 30.60 7.56 -1.58
CA GLY A 3 31.54 8.67 -1.33
C GLY A 3 32.78 8.62 -2.23
N SER A 4 33.25 7.42 -2.57
CA SER A 4 34.35 7.21 -3.53
C SER A 4 33.94 7.50 -4.98
N PHE A 5 32.69 7.21 -5.36
CA PHE A 5 32.17 7.50 -6.72
C PHE A 5 31.97 9.00 -6.95
N LEU A 6 31.59 9.74 -5.90
CA LEU A 6 31.34 11.17 -5.93
C LEU A 6 32.61 12.01 -5.64
N CYS A 7 33.67 11.40 -5.13
CA CYS A 7 34.95 12.06 -4.87
C CYS A 7 35.52 12.65 -6.16
N GLY A 8 35.79 13.97 -6.16
CA GLY A 8 36.34 14.70 -7.30
C GLY A 8 35.32 15.14 -8.36
N ARG A 9 34.02 14.87 -8.17
CA ARG A 9 32.94 15.34 -9.06
C ARG A 9 32.38 16.69 -8.61
N GLY A 10 31.88 17.50 -9.55
CA GLY A 10 31.27 18.80 -9.26
C GLY A 10 29.82 18.72 -8.78
N GLU A 11 29.31 19.77 -8.13
CA GLU A 11 27.98 19.83 -7.51
C GLU A 11 26.82 19.39 -8.44
N HIS A 12 26.81 19.86 -9.69
CA HIS A 12 25.78 19.47 -10.66
C HIS A 12 25.80 17.95 -10.99
N GLN A 13 26.98 17.31 -10.92
CA GLN A 13 27.10 15.86 -11.10
C GLN A 13 26.65 15.11 -9.84
N TRP A 14 26.86 15.69 -8.66
CA TRP A 14 26.33 15.17 -7.40
C TRP A 14 24.81 15.20 -7.42
N GLU A 15 24.20 16.34 -7.75
CA GLU A 15 22.75 16.45 -7.88
C GLU A 15 22.17 15.46 -8.89
N SER A 16 22.80 15.33 -10.06
CA SER A 16 22.34 14.40 -11.10
C SER A 16 22.44 12.94 -10.63
N THR A 17 23.53 12.59 -9.94
CA THR A 17 23.73 11.24 -9.38
C THR A 17 22.75 10.97 -8.25
N LEU A 18 22.50 11.94 -7.36
CA LEU A 18 21.49 11.85 -6.31
C LEU A 18 20.07 11.75 -6.88
N LYS A 19 19.73 12.53 -7.91
CA LYS A 19 18.45 12.43 -8.65
C LYS A 19 18.31 11.05 -9.31
N LYS A 20 19.40 10.46 -9.83
CA LYS A 20 19.39 9.11 -10.39
C LYS A 20 19.23 8.04 -9.31
N LEU A 21 19.92 8.17 -8.18
CA LEU A 21 19.81 7.28 -7.02
C LEU A 21 18.45 7.33 -6.36
N ALA A 22 17.87 8.52 -6.25
CA ALA A 22 16.52 8.74 -5.76
C ALA A 22 15.48 8.12 -6.70
N LYS A 23 15.80 7.94 -7.99
CA LYS A 23 14.92 7.24 -8.95
C LYS A 23 15.15 5.73 -8.98
N SER A 24 16.39 5.29 -8.79
CA SER A 24 16.78 3.89 -8.69
C SER A 24 18.08 3.80 -7.89
N PRO A 25 18.08 3.20 -6.70
CA PRO A 25 19.31 2.82 -6.03
C PRO A 25 20.17 1.96 -6.97
N HIS A 26 21.49 2.00 -6.80
CA HIS A 26 22.39 1.14 -7.57
C HIS A 26 21.90 -0.31 -7.54
N LYS A 27 21.76 -0.94 -8.71
CA LYS A 27 21.28 -2.32 -8.87
C LYS A 27 21.97 -3.29 -7.90
N GLU A 28 23.29 -3.14 -7.72
CA GLU A 28 24.10 -3.93 -6.80
C GLU A 28 23.67 -3.80 -5.33
N ILE A 29 23.30 -2.60 -4.86
CA ILE A 29 22.83 -2.38 -3.49
C ILE A 29 21.46 -3.04 -3.31
N ASN A 30 20.58 -2.89 -4.29
CA ASN A 30 19.27 -3.53 -4.27
C ASN A 30 19.39 -5.06 -4.30
N ASP A 31 20.30 -5.62 -5.11
CA ASP A 31 20.51 -7.07 -5.19
C ASP A 31 21.01 -7.64 -3.86
N VAL A 32 21.90 -6.93 -3.15
CA VAL A 32 22.36 -7.33 -1.82
C VAL A 32 21.24 -7.26 -0.77
N LEU A 33 20.49 -6.16 -0.72
CA LEU A 33 19.37 -6.02 0.22
C LEU A 33 18.26 -7.05 -0.05
N LYS A 34 18.05 -7.41 -1.31
CA LYS A 34 17.02 -8.36 -1.72
C LYS A 34 17.27 -9.77 -1.21
N VAL A 35 18.51 -10.16 -0.92
CA VAL A 35 18.82 -11.47 -0.32
C VAL A 35 18.09 -11.67 1.00
N SER A 36 18.06 -10.64 1.86
CA SER A 36 17.35 -10.68 3.14
C SER A 36 15.83 -10.82 2.95
N TYR A 37 15.28 -10.18 1.91
CA TYR A 37 13.87 -10.28 1.54
C TYR A 37 13.53 -11.65 0.94
N ASP A 38 14.35 -12.17 0.03
CA ASP A 38 14.12 -13.43 -0.67
C ASP A 38 14.08 -14.62 0.32
N GLY A 39 14.82 -14.54 1.42
CA GLY A 39 14.83 -15.51 2.51
C GLY A 39 13.64 -15.43 3.49
N LEU A 40 12.70 -14.52 3.28
CA LEU A 40 11.45 -14.43 4.04
C LEU A 40 10.41 -15.46 3.54
N GLU A 41 9.58 -15.94 4.46
CA GLU A 41 8.36 -16.68 4.10
C GLU A 41 7.36 -15.77 3.38
N ASP A 42 6.51 -16.36 2.54
CA ASP A 42 5.64 -15.59 1.64
C ASP A 42 4.70 -14.63 2.37
N TYR A 43 4.13 -15.03 3.51
CA TYR A 43 3.26 -14.12 4.27
C TYR A 43 4.05 -12.96 4.92
N ILE A 44 5.32 -13.19 5.29
CA ILE A 44 6.19 -12.14 5.85
C ILE A 44 6.64 -11.19 4.75
N LYS A 45 6.87 -11.68 3.53
CA LYS A 45 7.09 -10.84 2.34
C LYS A 45 5.91 -9.90 2.11
N GLU A 46 4.68 -10.39 2.25
CA GLU A 46 3.49 -9.56 2.11
C GLU A 46 3.42 -8.45 3.18
N ILE A 47 3.72 -8.77 4.44
CA ILE A 47 3.81 -7.77 5.53
C ILE A 47 4.90 -6.74 5.22
N PHE A 48 6.07 -7.19 4.80
CA PHE A 48 7.20 -6.31 4.46
C PHE A 48 6.80 -5.31 3.36
N LEU A 49 6.17 -5.78 2.28
CA LEU A 49 5.76 -4.93 1.17
C LEU A 49 4.66 -3.94 1.60
N ASP A 50 3.72 -4.36 2.46
CA ASP A 50 2.71 -3.44 3.01
C ASP A 50 3.35 -2.32 3.84
N ILE A 51 4.34 -2.65 4.68
CA ILE A 51 5.06 -1.65 5.48
C ILE A 51 5.84 -0.70 4.56
N ALA A 52 6.56 -1.24 3.58
CA ALA A 52 7.35 -0.45 2.64
C ALA A 52 6.47 0.54 1.84
N CYS A 53 5.35 0.07 1.31
CA CYS A 53 4.46 0.87 0.49
C CYS A 53 3.65 1.88 1.30
N PHE A 54 3.15 1.50 2.49
CA PHE A 54 2.07 2.26 3.15
C PHE A 54 2.38 2.71 4.58
N PHE A 55 3.16 1.94 5.35
CA PHE A 55 3.15 2.05 6.81
C PHE A 55 4.47 2.46 7.46
N LYS A 56 5.50 2.83 6.68
CA LYS A 56 6.72 3.44 7.26
C LYS A 56 6.34 4.62 8.17
N GLY A 57 6.83 4.59 9.40
CA GLY A 57 6.65 5.63 10.42
C GLY A 57 5.28 5.64 11.09
N GLN A 58 4.43 4.64 10.84
CA GLN A 58 3.13 4.51 11.50
C GLN A 58 3.25 3.76 12.83
N LYS A 59 2.27 3.98 13.71
CA LYS A 59 2.22 3.33 15.02
C LYS A 59 2.18 1.81 14.88
N THR A 60 3.07 1.09 15.56
CA THR A 60 3.18 -0.37 15.50
C THR A 60 1.84 -1.05 15.78
N LYS A 61 1.13 -0.57 16.81
CA LYS A 61 -0.19 -1.08 17.18
C LYS A 61 -1.20 -0.96 16.03
N TYR A 62 -1.26 0.20 15.37
CA TYR A 62 -2.16 0.42 14.23
C TYR A 62 -1.83 -0.53 13.07
N ILE A 63 -0.55 -0.73 12.77
CA ILE A 63 -0.11 -1.64 11.70
C ILE A 63 -0.54 -3.07 12.02
N ARG A 64 -0.33 -3.55 13.25
CA ARG A 64 -0.79 -4.87 13.69
C ARG A 64 -2.29 -5.02 13.54
N ASP A 65 -3.06 -4.05 14.02
CA ASP A 65 -4.53 -4.07 13.93
C ASP A 65 -5.03 -4.09 12.47
N VAL A 66 -4.39 -3.35 11.54
CA VAL A 66 -4.72 -3.39 10.11
C VAL A 66 -4.38 -4.75 9.50
N LEU A 67 -3.17 -5.25 9.72
CA LEU A 67 -2.68 -6.44 9.02
C LEU A 67 -3.26 -7.74 9.60
N ASP A 68 -3.53 -7.81 10.91
CA ASP A 68 -4.21 -8.95 11.52
C ASP A 68 -5.67 -9.05 11.03
N SER A 69 -6.32 -7.92 10.72
CA SER A 69 -7.65 -7.93 10.08
C SER A 69 -7.65 -8.49 8.65
N CYS A 70 -6.46 -8.67 8.07
CA CYS A 70 -6.24 -9.31 6.77
C CYS A 70 -5.76 -10.77 6.91
N ASP A 71 -5.92 -11.38 8.09
CA ASP A 71 -5.53 -12.76 8.42
C ASP A 71 -4.01 -13.03 8.37
N PHE A 72 -3.19 -12.00 8.60
CA PHE A 72 -1.77 -12.19 8.83
C PHE A 72 -1.44 -12.49 10.29
N ALA A 73 -0.41 -13.30 10.52
CA ALA A 73 0.24 -13.43 11.82
C ALA A 73 1.20 -12.25 12.02
N THR A 74 0.67 -11.03 12.15
CA THR A 74 1.48 -9.80 12.04
C THR A 74 2.48 -9.67 13.16
N THR A 75 2.13 -10.09 14.38
CA THR A 75 3.05 -10.01 15.53
C THR A 75 4.36 -10.78 15.26
N ILE A 76 4.25 -12.05 14.85
CA ILE A 76 5.41 -12.89 14.52
C ILE A 76 6.13 -12.36 13.27
N GLY A 77 5.38 -11.95 12.24
CA GLY A 77 5.95 -11.41 11.01
C GLY A 77 6.79 -10.15 11.25
N VAL A 78 6.30 -9.22 12.09
CA VAL A 78 7.02 -7.99 12.47
C VAL A 78 8.28 -8.31 13.28
N GLU A 79 8.20 -9.26 14.22
CA GLU A 79 9.36 -9.68 15.01
C GLU A 79 10.47 -10.23 14.12
N ILE A 80 10.16 -11.12 13.18
CA ILE A 80 11.13 -11.68 12.22
C ILE A 80 11.75 -10.59 11.34
N LEU A 81 10.98 -9.57 10.94
CA LEU A 81 11.49 -8.45 10.16
C LEU A 81 12.47 -7.57 10.97
N ILE A 82 12.23 -7.42 12.28
CA ILE A 82 13.15 -6.73 13.21
C ILE A 82 14.42 -7.55 13.40
N GLU A 83 14.31 -8.85 13.66
CA GLU A 83 15.47 -9.76 13.81
C GLU A 83 16.36 -9.76 12.57
N ARG A 84 15.76 -9.63 11.38
CA ARG A 84 16.47 -9.52 10.10
C ARG A 84 16.94 -8.10 9.76
N SER A 85 16.78 -7.15 10.68
CA SER A 85 17.15 -5.73 10.50
C SER A 85 16.53 -5.10 9.24
N LEU A 86 15.36 -5.57 8.83
CA LEU A 86 14.60 -5.01 7.70
C LEU A 86 13.74 -3.83 8.12
N ILE A 87 13.33 -3.81 9.39
CA ILE A 87 12.61 -2.73 10.06
C ILE A 87 13.16 -2.54 11.49
N SER A 88 12.84 -1.42 12.11
CA SER A 88 13.07 -1.16 13.54
C SER A 88 11.80 -0.65 14.19
N GLU A 89 11.70 -0.79 15.52
CA GLU A 89 10.65 -0.15 16.31
C GLU A 89 11.26 0.97 17.15
N GLU A 90 10.76 2.19 16.95
CA GLU A 90 11.26 3.41 17.59
C GLU A 90 10.04 4.22 18.09
N ASP A 91 10.01 4.53 19.39
CA ASP A 91 8.93 5.29 20.05
C ASP A 91 7.51 4.77 19.75
N GLY A 92 7.36 3.45 19.64
CA GLY A 92 6.08 2.78 19.33
C GLY A 92 5.63 2.91 17.87
N THR A 93 6.55 3.27 16.97
CA THR A 93 6.34 3.33 15.52
C THR A 93 7.28 2.38 14.79
N LEU A 94 6.83 1.81 13.67
CA LEU A 94 7.70 0.99 12.81
C LEU A 94 8.45 1.87 11.82
N GLN A 95 9.77 1.83 11.90
CA GLN A 95 10.67 2.50 10.99
C GLN A 95 11.23 1.51 9.97
N MET A 96 11.50 2.01 8.77
CA MET A 96 12.14 1.26 7.69
C MET A 96 13.15 2.18 7.03
N HIS A 97 14.39 1.72 6.93
CA HIS A 97 15.45 2.49 6.28
C HIS A 97 15.06 2.80 4.83
N ASP A 98 15.37 4.00 4.34
CA ASP A 98 14.92 4.44 3.03
C ASP A 98 15.31 3.47 1.92
N LEU A 99 16.56 3.00 1.89
CA LEU A 99 17.00 2.01 0.89
C LEU A 99 16.18 0.72 0.91
N ILE A 100 15.75 0.25 2.08
CA ILE A 100 14.93 -0.96 2.23
C ILE A 100 13.51 -0.68 1.74
N LYS A 101 12.95 0.48 2.11
CA LYS A 101 11.65 0.95 1.59
C LYS A 101 11.67 1.04 0.07
N TRP A 102 12.68 1.69 -0.50
CA TRP A 102 12.88 1.80 -1.94
C TRP A 102 12.94 0.43 -2.60
N MET A 103 13.72 -0.51 -2.05
CA MET A 103 13.77 -1.88 -2.55
C MET A 103 12.39 -2.54 -2.55
N GLY A 104 11.61 -2.44 -1.46
CA GLY A 104 10.26 -2.99 -1.37
C GLY A 104 9.32 -2.40 -2.43
N MET A 105 9.34 -1.08 -2.60
CA MET A 105 8.52 -0.40 -3.62
C MET A 105 8.94 -0.81 -5.04
N GLU A 106 10.23 -0.99 -5.30
CA GLU A 106 10.74 -1.43 -6.60
C GLU A 106 10.37 -2.89 -6.90
N ILE A 107 10.26 -3.75 -5.88
CA ILE A 107 9.72 -5.12 -6.05
C ILE A 107 8.30 -5.05 -6.59
N VAL A 108 7.42 -4.23 -6.00
CA VAL A 108 6.04 -4.09 -6.47
C VAL A 108 5.97 -3.49 -7.88
N LYS A 109 6.76 -2.45 -8.17
CA LYS A 109 6.77 -1.86 -9.52
C LYS A 109 7.23 -2.87 -10.59
N LYS A 110 8.15 -3.77 -10.25
CA LYS A 110 8.65 -4.81 -11.17
C LYS A 110 7.66 -5.95 -11.41
N GLU A 111 6.59 -6.07 -10.63
CA GLU A 111 5.50 -7.00 -10.93
C GLU A 111 4.87 -6.66 -12.28
N CYS A 112 4.68 -5.36 -12.55
CA CYS A 112 4.35 -4.85 -13.87
C CYS A 112 4.74 -3.37 -14.02
N CYS A 113 5.75 -3.09 -14.84
CA CYS A 113 6.25 -1.72 -15.02
C CYS A 113 5.22 -0.81 -15.70
N ASP A 114 4.48 -1.33 -16.66
CA ASP A 114 3.65 -0.53 -17.57
C ASP A 114 2.19 -0.43 -17.13
N ASP A 115 1.74 -1.31 -16.22
CA ASP A 115 0.34 -1.43 -15.85
C ASP A 115 0.18 -1.57 -14.33
N ALA A 116 -0.27 -0.49 -13.69
CA ALA A 116 -0.54 -0.45 -12.26
C ALA A 116 -1.65 -1.45 -11.86
N GLY A 117 -2.63 -1.70 -12.74
CA GLY A 117 -3.71 -2.66 -12.51
C GLY A 117 -3.24 -4.10 -12.29
N LYS A 118 -2.01 -4.41 -12.71
CA LYS A 118 -1.36 -5.72 -12.55
C LYS A 118 -0.36 -5.79 -11.39
N ARG A 119 -0.22 -4.73 -10.59
CA ARG A 119 0.62 -4.69 -9.38
C ARG A 119 -0.19 -5.11 -8.14
N SER A 120 0.50 -5.57 -7.11
CA SER A 120 -0.08 -6.07 -5.88
C SER A 120 -0.46 -4.97 -4.89
N ARG A 121 0.25 -3.83 -4.93
CA ARG A 121 0.03 -2.67 -4.06
C ARG A 121 -0.02 -1.39 -4.87
N LEU A 122 -0.97 -0.53 -4.52
CA LEU A 122 -1.15 0.79 -5.12
C LEU A 122 -1.15 1.89 -4.04
N TRP A 123 -0.28 2.88 -4.21
CA TRP A 123 -0.15 4.03 -3.30
C TRP A 123 0.04 5.37 -4.02
N LEU A 124 0.30 5.36 -5.32
CA LEU A 124 0.45 6.58 -6.11
C LEU A 124 -0.93 7.07 -6.54
N TYR A 125 -1.16 8.38 -6.41
CA TYR A 125 -2.44 9.00 -6.73
C TYR A 125 -2.90 8.65 -8.15
N ASP A 126 -2.07 8.91 -9.17
CA ASP A 126 -2.41 8.66 -10.58
C ASP A 126 -2.74 7.18 -10.81
N ASP A 127 -1.88 6.26 -10.34
CA ASP A 127 -2.09 4.81 -10.48
C ASP A 127 -3.41 4.34 -9.83
N VAL A 128 -3.74 4.88 -8.65
CA VAL A 128 -4.98 4.52 -7.94
C VAL A 128 -6.19 5.06 -8.70
N LEU A 129 -6.15 6.30 -9.18
CA LEU A 129 -7.27 6.87 -9.93
C LEU A 129 -7.50 6.18 -11.25
N ASP A 130 -6.45 5.86 -12.00
CA ASP A 130 -6.57 5.13 -13.26
C ASP A 130 -7.25 3.77 -13.05
N VAL A 131 -6.86 3.05 -11.99
CA VAL A 131 -7.46 1.76 -11.64
C VAL A 131 -8.92 1.90 -11.19
N LEU A 132 -9.23 2.88 -10.33
CA LEU A 132 -10.56 3.07 -9.76
C LEU A 132 -11.57 3.69 -10.75
N SER A 133 -11.11 4.50 -11.69
CA SER A 133 -11.98 5.17 -12.67
C SER A 133 -12.28 4.29 -13.90
N GLY A 134 -11.37 3.38 -14.26
CA GLY A 134 -11.44 2.60 -15.51
C GLY A 134 -11.82 1.12 -15.38
N ASP A 135 -12.10 0.59 -14.18
CA ASP A 135 -12.22 -0.87 -13.94
C ASP A 135 -10.99 -1.64 -14.48
N ALA A 136 -9.81 -1.01 -14.38
CA ALA A 136 -8.55 -1.55 -14.89
C ALA A 136 -7.83 -2.44 -13.86
N GLY A 137 -8.40 -2.58 -12.66
CA GLY A 137 -7.84 -3.41 -11.60
C GLY A 137 -7.93 -4.89 -11.93
N THR A 138 -6.91 -5.66 -11.52
CA THR A 138 -6.91 -7.13 -11.67
C THR A 138 -6.81 -7.82 -10.32
N ASP A 139 -7.02 -9.14 -10.31
CA ASP A 139 -6.82 -10.00 -9.13
C ASP A 139 -5.36 -10.03 -8.64
N ALA A 140 -4.42 -9.35 -9.32
CA ALA A 140 -3.09 -9.10 -8.79
C ALA A 140 -3.13 -8.15 -7.60
N ILE A 141 -4.03 -7.16 -7.61
CA ILE A 141 -4.13 -6.13 -6.57
C ILE A 141 -4.62 -6.75 -5.26
N LYS A 142 -3.81 -6.60 -4.22
CA LYS A 142 -4.09 -7.06 -2.85
C LYS A 142 -4.34 -5.91 -1.89
N ALA A 143 -3.73 -4.75 -2.12
CA ALA A 143 -3.86 -3.60 -1.22
C ALA A 143 -3.85 -2.26 -1.97
N ILE A 144 -4.77 -1.37 -1.59
CA ILE A 144 -4.83 0.01 -2.09
C ILE A 144 -4.85 0.94 -0.87
N VAL A 145 -3.89 1.86 -0.81
CA VAL A 145 -3.84 2.88 0.24
C VAL A 145 -3.56 4.24 -0.40
N LEU A 146 -4.54 5.13 -0.37
CA LEU A 146 -4.40 6.50 -0.85
C LEU A 146 -4.76 7.47 0.27
N LYS A 147 -3.81 8.31 0.65
CA LYS A 147 -4.00 9.33 1.69
C LYS A 147 -3.63 10.70 1.14
N LEU A 148 -4.65 11.50 0.81
CA LEU A 148 -4.46 12.84 0.27
C LEU A 148 -4.34 13.86 1.40
N PRO A 149 -3.50 14.90 1.26
CA PRO A 149 -3.39 15.97 2.26
C PRO A 149 -4.67 16.81 2.32
N GLU A 150 -5.32 17.01 1.17
CA GLU A 150 -6.53 17.80 1.01
C GLU A 150 -7.63 16.96 0.34
N PHE A 151 -8.89 17.37 0.55
CA PHE A 151 -10.02 16.69 -0.06
C PHE A 151 -10.02 16.89 -1.56
N GLU A 152 -10.09 15.80 -2.31
CA GLU A 152 -10.15 15.84 -3.76
C GLU A 152 -11.29 14.97 -4.28
N GLU A 153 -12.13 15.55 -5.13
CA GLU A 153 -13.24 14.84 -5.75
C GLU A 153 -12.78 14.11 -7.00
N THR A 154 -13.05 12.80 -7.06
CA THR A 154 -12.62 11.91 -8.14
C THR A 154 -13.80 11.05 -8.60
N TYR A 155 -13.68 10.39 -9.74
CA TYR A 155 -14.69 9.44 -10.21
C TYR A 155 -14.23 8.00 -9.90
N ILE A 156 -14.98 7.31 -9.03
CA ILE A 156 -14.81 5.88 -8.79
C ILE A 156 -15.91 5.15 -9.56
N CYS A 157 -15.49 4.33 -10.52
CA CYS A 157 -16.40 3.53 -11.34
C CYS A 157 -17.22 2.59 -10.44
N PRO A 158 -18.52 2.40 -10.70
CA PRO A 158 -19.33 1.44 -9.96
C PRO A 158 -18.74 0.03 -10.00
N ASN A 159 -18.00 -0.31 -11.05
CA ASN A 159 -17.39 -1.62 -11.22
C ASN A 159 -15.92 -1.68 -10.77
N ALA A 160 -15.37 -0.63 -10.14
CA ALA A 160 -13.94 -0.48 -9.83
C ALA A 160 -13.30 -1.70 -9.11
N PHE A 161 -14.08 -2.44 -8.33
CA PHE A 161 -13.60 -3.60 -7.58
C PHE A 161 -14.12 -4.95 -8.08
N THR A 162 -14.79 -4.99 -9.23
CA THR A 162 -15.36 -6.24 -9.76
C THR A 162 -14.27 -7.25 -10.13
N ASN A 163 -13.14 -6.76 -10.67
CA ASN A 163 -12.00 -7.56 -11.11
C ASN A 163 -10.86 -7.67 -10.08
N THR A 164 -11.03 -7.14 -8.86
CA THR A 164 -10.01 -7.13 -7.79
C THR A 164 -10.41 -8.01 -6.60
N ARG A 165 -10.75 -9.27 -6.87
CA ARG A 165 -11.35 -10.19 -5.89
C ARG A 165 -10.39 -10.57 -4.75
N LYS A 166 -9.08 -10.37 -4.94
CA LYS A 166 -8.04 -10.61 -3.93
C LYS A 166 -7.68 -9.38 -3.09
N LEU A 167 -8.35 -8.25 -3.31
CA LEU A 167 -8.16 -7.05 -2.51
C LEU A 167 -8.56 -7.33 -1.05
N ARG A 168 -7.57 -7.26 -0.15
CA ARG A 168 -7.73 -7.49 1.29
C ARG A 168 -7.69 -6.20 2.11
N LEU A 169 -7.10 -5.14 1.57
CA LEU A 169 -6.88 -3.87 2.25
C LEU A 169 -7.28 -2.69 1.35
N LEU A 170 -8.20 -1.85 1.81
CA LEU A 170 -8.58 -0.60 1.16
C LEU A 170 -8.59 0.55 2.18
N ILE A 171 -7.72 1.54 1.99
CA ILE A 171 -7.64 2.73 2.82
C ILE A 171 -7.68 3.97 1.92
N LEU A 172 -8.70 4.81 2.07
CA LEU A 172 -8.87 6.06 1.33
C LEU A 172 -9.08 7.22 2.30
N HIS A 173 -8.19 8.21 2.28
CA HIS A 173 -8.33 9.42 3.09
C HIS A 173 -8.45 10.64 2.19
N ASN A 174 -9.44 11.50 2.47
CA ASN A 174 -9.70 12.75 1.76
C ASN A 174 -10.03 12.53 0.26
N VAL A 175 -10.67 11.41 -0.07
CA VAL A 175 -11.08 11.07 -1.45
C VAL A 175 -12.59 11.20 -1.60
N GLY A 176 -13.04 12.16 -2.39
CA GLY A 176 -14.41 12.28 -2.84
C GLY A 176 -14.70 11.33 -4.00
N ASN A 177 -15.94 10.83 -4.05
CA ASN A 177 -16.48 10.12 -5.19
C ASN A 177 -17.63 10.94 -5.78
N SER A 178 -17.51 11.34 -7.05
CA SER A 178 -18.58 12.04 -7.79
C SER A 178 -19.72 11.09 -8.19
N PHE A 179 -19.48 9.77 -8.20
CA PHE A 179 -20.53 8.79 -8.37
C PHE A 179 -21.38 8.68 -7.09
N GLN A 180 -22.68 8.92 -7.24
CA GLN A 180 -23.64 9.00 -6.12
C GLN A 180 -24.26 7.65 -5.75
N GLY A 181 -23.85 6.56 -6.41
CA GLY A 181 -24.39 5.22 -6.16
C GLY A 181 -23.48 4.35 -5.30
N PRO A 182 -24.00 3.18 -4.88
CA PRO A 182 -23.23 2.20 -4.13
C PRO A 182 -22.17 1.52 -5.03
N VAL A 183 -20.99 1.26 -4.47
CA VAL A 183 -19.88 0.58 -5.15
C VAL A 183 -19.64 -0.78 -4.51
N PRO A 184 -19.86 -1.90 -5.22
CA PRO A 184 -19.58 -3.25 -4.74
C PRO A 184 -18.13 -3.43 -4.30
N LEU A 185 -17.96 -3.86 -3.06
CA LEU A 185 -16.67 -4.21 -2.48
C LEU A 185 -16.36 -5.70 -2.65
N PRO A 186 -15.07 -6.06 -2.77
CA PRO A 186 -14.65 -7.45 -2.94
C PRO A 186 -14.82 -8.25 -1.64
N SER A 187 -15.13 -9.53 -1.76
CA SER A 187 -15.49 -10.39 -0.62
C SER A 187 -14.32 -10.73 0.30
N GLN A 188 -13.08 -10.67 -0.19
CA GLN A 188 -11.86 -10.95 0.57
C GLN A 188 -11.34 -9.75 1.36
N LEU A 189 -12.04 -8.60 1.29
CA LEU A 189 -11.64 -7.39 2.00
C LEU A 189 -11.68 -7.63 3.52
N GLY A 190 -10.52 -7.56 4.16
CA GLY A 190 -10.35 -7.69 5.60
C GLY A 190 -10.42 -6.35 6.34
N CYS A 191 -9.86 -5.31 5.71
CA CYS A 191 -9.81 -3.95 6.25
C CYS A 191 -10.35 -2.93 5.26
N LEU A 192 -11.27 -2.08 5.74
CA LEU A 192 -11.79 -0.90 5.04
C LEU A 192 -11.65 0.34 5.92
N GLU A 193 -10.86 1.32 5.49
CA GLU A 193 -10.78 2.65 6.11
C GLU A 193 -11.17 3.75 5.10
N LEU A 194 -12.21 4.53 5.41
CA LEU A 194 -12.73 5.61 4.57
C LEU A 194 -12.82 6.91 5.36
N HIS A 195 -11.73 7.67 5.42
CA HIS A 195 -11.63 8.89 6.22
C HIS A 195 -11.93 10.11 5.36
N ASN A 196 -12.93 10.92 5.74
CA ASN A 196 -13.38 12.07 4.94
C ASN A 196 -13.62 11.68 3.46
N CYS A 197 -14.31 10.56 3.26
CA CYS A 197 -14.53 9.93 1.97
C CYS A 197 -16.03 9.89 1.63
N ALA A 198 -16.36 10.08 0.34
CA ALA A 198 -17.74 10.07 -0.15
C ALA A 198 -18.11 8.76 -0.90
N LEU A 199 -17.25 7.74 -0.87
CA LEU A 199 -17.57 6.41 -1.39
C LEU A 199 -18.71 5.79 -0.56
N ILE A 200 -19.74 5.28 -1.24
CA ILE A 200 -20.81 4.51 -0.62
C ILE A 200 -20.50 3.02 -0.85
N PRO A 201 -20.02 2.28 0.18
CA PRO A 201 -19.66 0.89 0.01
C PRO A 201 -20.91 0.00 -0.08
N GLU A 202 -20.96 -0.85 -1.10
CA GLU A 202 -21.93 -1.95 -1.18
C GLU A 202 -21.24 -3.25 -0.81
N PHE A 203 -21.75 -3.91 0.23
CA PHE A 203 -21.22 -5.20 0.61
C PHE A 203 -22.09 -6.29 -0.02
N GLY A 204 -21.57 -6.96 -1.05
CA GLY A 204 -22.30 -8.01 -1.79
C GLY A 204 -22.83 -9.17 -0.92
N TYR A 205 -23.68 -10.02 -1.47
CA TYR A 205 -24.27 -11.16 -0.76
C TYR A 205 -23.26 -12.31 -0.62
N GLY A 206 -22.88 -12.71 0.61
CA GLY A 206 -21.96 -13.83 0.86
C GLY A 206 -21.16 -13.72 2.18
N ARG A 207 -20.31 -14.73 2.46
CA ARG A 207 -19.36 -14.69 3.60
C ARG A 207 -18.35 -13.57 3.37
N LYS A 208 -18.44 -12.53 4.20
CA LYS A 208 -17.54 -11.38 4.18
C LYS A 208 -16.39 -11.63 5.16
N ARG A 209 -15.16 -11.33 4.74
CA ARG A 209 -13.97 -11.36 5.61
C ARG A 209 -13.68 -10.02 6.29
N LEU A 210 -14.58 -9.04 6.18
CA LEU A 210 -14.36 -7.72 6.75
C LEU A 210 -14.33 -7.79 8.27
N VAL A 211 -13.12 -7.67 8.84
CA VAL A 211 -12.86 -7.67 10.28
C VAL A 211 -12.77 -6.25 10.79
N ARG A 212 -12.25 -5.32 9.98
CA ARG A 212 -12.06 -3.91 10.36
C ARG A 212 -12.76 -2.95 9.41
N LEU A 213 -13.59 -2.09 9.98
CA LEU A 213 -14.33 -1.03 9.30
C LEU A 213 -14.18 0.29 10.08
N ASP A 214 -13.57 1.29 9.46
CA ASP A 214 -13.40 2.62 10.03
C ASP A 214 -13.78 3.70 9.01
N MET A 215 -14.80 4.52 9.28
CA MET A 215 -15.34 5.48 8.31
C MET A 215 -15.64 6.86 8.92
N PRO A 216 -14.66 7.52 9.55
CA PRO A 216 -14.88 8.78 10.24
C PRO A 216 -15.13 9.91 9.24
N ASN A 217 -16.11 10.76 9.55
CA ASN A 217 -16.52 11.89 8.70
C ASN A 217 -16.90 11.48 7.26
N SER A 218 -17.32 10.23 7.07
CA SER A 218 -17.88 9.79 5.79
C SER A 218 -19.28 10.39 5.60
N LYS A 219 -19.66 10.71 4.36
CA LYS A 219 -20.99 11.27 4.03
C LYS A 219 -22.12 10.22 4.08
N ILE A 220 -21.86 9.05 4.66
CA ILE A 220 -22.78 7.92 4.72
C ILE A 220 -23.86 8.22 5.77
N LYS A 221 -25.11 8.35 5.31
CA LYS A 221 -26.27 8.67 6.17
C LYS A 221 -26.94 7.42 6.77
N GLU A 222 -26.75 6.26 6.16
CA GLU A 222 -27.30 4.99 6.63
C GLU A 222 -26.23 3.89 6.51
N LEU A 223 -26.04 3.12 7.59
CA LEU A 223 -25.16 1.95 7.55
C LEU A 223 -25.74 0.93 6.56
N PRO A 224 -24.94 0.41 5.60
CA PRO A 224 -25.38 -0.67 4.74
C PRO A 224 -25.85 -1.85 5.59
N LYS A 225 -27.05 -2.35 5.34
CA LYS A 225 -27.60 -3.47 6.10
C LYS A 225 -26.70 -4.69 5.91
N PHE A 226 -26.02 -5.10 6.98
CA PHE A 226 -25.47 -6.46 7.08
C PHE A 226 -26.66 -7.41 7.17
N LYS A 227 -27.03 -8.01 6.05
CA LYS A 227 -27.99 -9.13 6.01
C LYS A 227 -27.23 -10.43 5.76
#